data_AF-A0A962IBC1-F1
#
_entry.id   AF-A0A962IBC1-F1
#
_cell.length_a   1.000
_cell.length_b   1.000
_cell.length_c   1.000
_cell.angle_alpha   90.00
_cell.angle_beta   90.00
_cell.angle_gamma   90.00
#
_symmetry.space_group_name_H-M   'P 1'
#
loop_
_entity.id
_entity.type
_entity.pdbx_description
1 polymer ?
#
loop_
_entity_poly.entity_id
_entity_poly.type
_entity_poly.pdbx_seq_one_letter_code
_entity_poly.pdbx_strand_id
1 'polypeptide(L)'
;AEPAIEYLRAHPQVPLYGSSQTRAAIVEVVGADDPVLQRVVAVDISPTDPPKQLELDGLIIEVVAIPHAGNRPEIENLSWRVTLDEETTVTHFGDAATVAEDFDRHAEHFAARRSQAAFPPHWFFEDPQGRAIMAQHFNAEQIIGIHVPAAAAGKGDAVRAQLGGDLFTDPGESRELTSSAE
;
A
#
# COMPACT_ATOMS: atom_id res chain seq x y z
N ALA A 1 3.05 -15.83 9.30
CA ALA A 1 1.84 -15.20 9.89
C ALA A 1 1.93 -15.01 11.41
N GLU A 2 2.83 -15.69 12.13
CA GLU A 2 2.88 -15.68 13.60
C GLU A 2 2.89 -14.30 14.27
N PRO A 3 3.70 -13.30 13.84
CA PRO A 3 3.70 -12.00 14.50
C PRO A 3 2.35 -11.27 14.40
N ALA A 4 1.66 -11.41 13.27
CA ALA A 4 0.32 -10.83 13.09
C ALA A 4 -0.70 -11.53 14.00
N ILE A 5 -0.60 -12.85 14.18
CA ILE A 5 -1.46 -13.61 15.08
C ILE A 5 -1.22 -13.22 16.54
N GLU A 6 0.04 -13.09 16.95
CA GLU A 6 0.42 -12.63 18.29
C GLU A 6 -0.17 -11.24 18.58
N TYR A 7 0.00 -10.31 17.63
CA TYR A 7 -0.58 -8.98 17.74
C TYR A 7 -2.11 -9.02 17.85
N LEU A 8 -2.78 -9.76 16.96
CA LEU A 8 -4.24 -9.87 17.00
C LEU A 8 -4.73 -10.48 18.32
N ARG A 9 -4.03 -11.45 18.90
CA ARG A 9 -4.38 -12.04 20.21
C ARG A 9 -4.17 -11.04 21.35
N ALA A 10 -3.10 -10.24 21.31
CA ALA A 10 -2.85 -9.19 22.29
C ALA A 10 -3.84 -8.01 22.18
N HIS A 11 -4.39 -7.77 20.99
CA HIS A 11 -5.28 -6.64 20.70
C HIS A 11 -6.63 -7.12 20.13
N PRO A 12 -7.55 -7.61 21.00
CA PRO A 12 -8.79 -8.27 20.57
C PRO A 12 -9.79 -7.36 19.84
N GLN A 13 -9.60 -6.04 19.91
CA GLN A 13 -10.44 -5.06 19.23
C GLN A 13 -9.95 -4.72 17.82
N VAL A 14 -8.74 -5.15 17.44
CA VAL A 14 -8.16 -4.83 16.13
C VAL A 14 -8.67 -5.82 15.07
N PRO A 15 -9.31 -5.36 13.99
CA PRO A 15 -9.48 -6.13 12.77
C PRO A 15 -8.21 -6.07 11.90
N LEU A 16 -7.92 -7.15 11.20
CA LEU A 16 -6.90 -7.21 10.15
C LEU A 16 -7.61 -7.31 8.80
N TYR A 17 -7.38 -6.32 7.94
CA TYR A 17 -7.77 -6.37 6.53
C TYR A 17 -6.55 -6.75 5.71
N GLY A 18 -6.72 -7.73 4.81
CA GLY A 18 -5.62 -8.21 3.98
C GLY A 18 -6.15 -9.01 2.80
N SER A 19 -5.24 -9.58 2.03
CA SER A 19 -5.60 -10.39 0.87
C SER A 19 -6.17 -11.76 1.27
N SER A 20 -6.77 -12.47 0.31
CA SER A 20 -7.22 -13.87 0.50
C SER A 20 -6.07 -14.78 0.92
N GLN A 21 -4.88 -14.60 0.33
CA GLN A 21 -3.64 -15.27 0.70
C GLN A 21 -3.21 -14.97 2.14
N THR A 22 -3.36 -13.73 2.61
CA THR A 22 -3.05 -13.37 4.01
C THR A 22 -3.93 -14.16 4.98
N ARG A 23 -5.23 -14.24 4.70
CA ARG A 23 -6.16 -15.02 5.53
C ARG A 23 -5.84 -16.50 5.49
N ALA A 24 -5.54 -17.06 4.31
CA ALA A 24 -5.15 -18.46 4.17
C ALA A 24 -3.89 -18.79 4.98
N ALA A 25 -2.87 -17.92 4.95
CA ALA A 25 -1.65 -18.10 5.74
C ALA A 25 -1.88 -18.05 7.26
N ILE A 26 -2.88 -17.28 7.73
CA ILE A 26 -3.27 -17.29 9.14
C ILE A 26 -3.99 -18.61 9.47
N VAL A 27 -4.96 -19.02 8.65
CA VAL A 27 -5.71 -20.29 8.81
C VAL A 27 -4.76 -21.48 8.91
N GLU A 28 -3.69 -21.52 8.10
CA GLU A 28 -2.70 -22.60 8.14
C GLU A 28 -2.01 -22.73 9.51
N VAL A 29 -1.78 -21.62 10.21
CA VAL A 29 -1.10 -21.61 11.51
C VAL A 29 -2.05 -21.91 12.66
N VAL A 30 -3.27 -21.36 12.64
CA VAL A 30 -4.19 -21.42 13.80
C VAL A 30 -5.32 -22.45 13.65
N GLY A 31 -5.57 -22.94 12.44
CA GLY A 31 -6.72 -23.79 12.11
C GLY A 31 -7.99 -23.00 11.79
N ALA A 32 -8.89 -23.60 11.02
CA ALA A 32 -10.08 -22.92 10.47
C ALA A 32 -11.12 -22.46 11.52
N ASP A 33 -11.08 -23.04 12.71
CA ASP A 33 -12.03 -22.76 13.80
C ASP A 33 -11.48 -21.76 14.83
N ASP A 34 -10.25 -21.24 14.66
CA ASP A 34 -9.68 -20.30 15.63
C ASP A 34 -10.47 -18.97 15.65
N PRO A 35 -10.90 -18.48 16.84
CA PRO A 35 -11.65 -17.23 16.96
C PRO A 35 -10.95 -16.00 16.39
N VAL A 36 -9.62 -15.98 16.27
CA VAL A 36 -8.88 -14.86 15.67
C VAL A 36 -9.35 -14.58 14.24
N LEU A 37 -9.80 -15.62 13.51
CA LEU A 37 -10.24 -15.51 12.12
C LEU A 37 -11.51 -14.68 11.95
N GLN A 38 -12.31 -14.49 13.00
CA GLN A 38 -13.47 -13.58 12.97
C GLN A 38 -13.07 -12.13 12.75
N ARG A 39 -11.80 -11.79 13.01
CA ARG A 39 -11.24 -10.45 12.84
C ARG A 39 -10.26 -10.35 11.66
N VAL A 40 -10.09 -11.42 10.89
CA VAL A 40 -9.25 -11.41 9.68
C VAL A 40 -10.16 -11.32 8.46
N VAL A 41 -10.30 -10.12 7.94
CA VAL A 41 -11.15 -9.80 6.80
C VAL A 41 -10.32 -9.89 5.52
N ALA A 42 -10.65 -10.87 4.67
CA ALA A 42 -10.04 -11.01 3.37
C ALA A 42 -10.72 -10.09 2.35
N VAL A 43 -9.92 -9.34 1.60
CA VAL A 43 -10.33 -8.62 0.40
C VAL A 43 -9.97 -9.49 -0.80
N ASP A 44 -10.97 -10.19 -1.31
CA ASP A 44 -10.84 -11.09 -2.45
C ASP A 44 -10.88 -10.27 -3.76
N ILE A 45 -9.72 -9.94 -4.34
CA ILE A 45 -9.64 -9.09 -5.53
C ILE A 45 -8.46 -9.51 -6.40
N SER A 46 -8.69 -9.61 -7.70
CA SER A 46 -7.68 -9.95 -8.72
C SER A 46 -7.26 -8.72 -9.53
N PRO A 47 -6.10 -8.72 -10.20
CA PRO A 47 -5.61 -7.56 -10.96
C PRO A 47 -6.51 -7.09 -12.11
N THR A 48 -7.49 -7.90 -12.53
CA THR A 48 -8.47 -7.55 -13.57
C THR A 48 -9.80 -7.07 -13.02
N ASP A 49 -10.01 -7.20 -11.70
CA ASP A 49 -11.27 -6.83 -11.06
C ASP A 49 -11.36 -5.31 -10.92
N PRO A 50 -12.57 -4.73 -10.91
CA PRO A 50 -12.75 -3.34 -10.57
C PRO A 50 -12.30 -3.05 -9.12
N PRO A 51 -11.95 -1.80 -8.79
CA PRO A 51 -11.63 -1.41 -7.42
C PRO A 51 -12.75 -1.79 -6.45
N LYS A 52 -12.37 -2.22 -5.25
CA LYS A 52 -13.31 -2.45 -4.15
C LYS A 52 -13.26 -1.29 -3.17
N GLN A 53 -14.41 -0.91 -2.64
CA GLN A 53 -14.54 0.09 -1.58
C GLN A 53 -15.11 -0.55 -0.32
N LEU A 54 -14.55 -0.16 0.82
CA LEU A 54 -14.99 -0.49 2.16
C LEU A 54 -15.16 0.82 2.94
N GLU A 55 -16.14 0.85 3.84
CA GLU A 55 -16.35 1.98 4.76
C GLU A 55 -16.27 1.45 6.19
N LEU A 56 -15.45 2.10 7.03
CA LEU A 56 -15.22 1.70 8.42
C LEU A 56 -14.90 2.92 9.27
N ASP A 57 -15.73 3.23 10.27
CA ASP A 57 -15.44 4.21 11.31
C ASP A 57 -14.91 5.57 10.78
N GLY A 58 -15.55 6.12 9.74
CA GLY A 58 -15.13 7.39 9.11
C GLY A 58 -14.00 7.26 8.06
N LEU A 59 -13.54 6.03 7.80
CA LEU A 59 -12.60 5.71 6.74
C LEU A 59 -13.34 5.26 5.47
N ILE A 60 -12.96 5.83 4.34
CA ILE A 60 -13.23 5.26 3.01
C ILE A 60 -11.95 4.56 2.57
N ILE A 61 -12.02 3.25 2.39
CA ILE A 61 -10.88 2.41 2.01
C ILE A 61 -11.16 1.83 0.63
N GLU A 62 -10.34 2.19 -0.34
CA GLU A 62 -10.42 1.69 -1.70
C GLU A 62 -9.21 0.79 -2.00
N VAL A 63 -9.44 -0.29 -2.73
CA VAL A 63 -8.44 -1.34 -2.96
C VAL A 63 -8.43 -1.74 -4.42
N VAL A 64 -7.23 -1.81 -5.00
CA VAL A 64 -6.98 -2.47 -6.29
C VAL A 64 -5.86 -3.50 -6.13
N ALA A 65 -5.88 -4.55 -6.94
CA ALA A 65 -4.78 -5.51 -7.00
C ALA A 65 -3.80 -5.08 -8.09
N ILE A 66 -2.55 -4.84 -7.70
CA ILE A 66 -1.45 -4.57 -8.64
C ILE A 66 -0.43 -5.69 -8.47
N PRO A 67 -0.02 -6.39 -9.53
CA PRO A 67 0.93 -7.50 -9.43
C PRO A 67 2.20 -7.16 -8.65
N HIS A 68 2.68 -8.13 -7.87
CA HIS A 68 3.88 -7.99 -7.07
C HIS A 68 5.14 -7.88 -7.94
N ALA A 69 6.09 -7.03 -7.54
CA ALA A 69 7.39 -6.90 -8.17
C ALA A 69 8.19 -8.21 -8.17
N GLY A 70 9.08 -8.38 -9.16
CA GLY A 70 9.97 -9.54 -9.22
C GLY A 70 9.37 -10.81 -9.83
N ASN A 71 8.29 -10.69 -10.62
CA ASN A 71 7.63 -11.79 -11.34
C ASN A 71 7.20 -12.93 -10.41
N ARG A 72 6.40 -12.57 -9.40
CA ARG A 72 5.85 -13.49 -8.40
C ARG A 72 4.32 -13.51 -8.50
N PRO A 73 3.76 -14.07 -9.59
CA PRO A 73 2.33 -14.04 -9.86
C PRO A 73 1.48 -14.75 -8.79
N GLU A 74 2.10 -15.59 -7.97
CA GLU A 74 1.48 -16.28 -6.84
C GLU A 74 1.34 -15.41 -5.59
N ILE A 75 2.03 -14.26 -5.51
CA ILE A 75 1.94 -13.36 -4.36
C ILE A 75 0.90 -12.28 -4.66
N GLU A 76 -0.14 -12.24 -3.84
CA GLU A 76 -1.14 -11.19 -3.92
C GLU A 76 -0.54 -9.88 -3.38
N ASN A 77 -0.62 -8.82 -4.18
CA ASN A 77 -0.24 -7.48 -3.77
C ASN A 77 -1.41 -6.52 -3.99
N LEU A 78 -1.72 -5.76 -2.94
CA LEU A 78 -2.86 -4.86 -2.90
C LEU A 78 -2.36 -3.43 -2.71
N SER A 79 -2.84 -2.53 -3.56
CA SER A 79 -2.71 -1.09 -3.35
C SER A 79 -3.95 -0.59 -2.61
N TRP A 80 -3.72 0.20 -1.57
CA TRP A 80 -4.76 0.70 -0.67
C TRP A 80 -4.78 2.22 -0.72
N ARG A 81 -5.94 2.81 -1.02
CA ARG A 81 -6.20 4.23 -0.85
C ARG A 81 -7.15 4.43 0.32
N VAL A 82 -6.72 5.18 1.32
CA VAL A 82 -7.50 5.42 2.54
C VAL A 82 -7.79 6.90 2.66
N THR A 83 -9.06 7.24 2.79
CA THR A 83 -9.53 8.60 3.07
C THR A 83 -10.11 8.65 4.47
N LEU A 84 -9.61 9.54 5.32
CA LEU A 84 -10.15 9.83 6.64
C LEU A 84 -11.06 11.07 6.56
N ASP A 85 -12.27 10.94 7.08
CA ASP A 85 -13.26 12.01 7.23
C ASP A 85 -13.53 12.78 5.92
N GLU A 86 -13.49 12.08 4.78
CA GLU A 86 -13.64 12.64 3.42
C GLU A 86 -12.56 13.66 2.99
N GLU A 87 -11.63 14.03 3.86
CA GLU A 87 -10.66 15.10 3.66
C GLU A 87 -9.26 14.58 3.36
N THR A 88 -8.72 13.71 4.21
CA THR A 88 -7.29 13.32 4.14
C THR A 88 -7.14 11.96 3.49
N THR A 89 -6.53 11.93 2.31
CA THR A 89 -6.34 10.73 1.50
C THR A 89 -4.87 10.36 1.37
N VAL A 90 -4.54 9.10 1.64
CA VAL A 90 -3.22 8.51 1.36
C VAL A 90 -3.34 7.25 0.53
N THR A 91 -2.35 6.98 -0.32
CA THR A 91 -2.29 5.74 -1.12
C THR A 91 -0.99 4.98 -0.86
N HIS A 92 -1.09 3.68 -0.56
CA HIS A 92 0.04 2.76 -0.38
C HIS A 92 0.02 1.70 -1.47
N PHE A 93 1.15 1.48 -2.16
CA PHE A 93 1.19 0.60 -3.34
C PHE A 93 1.65 -0.85 -3.05
N GLY A 94 1.97 -1.16 -1.80
CA GLY A 94 2.57 -2.46 -1.46
C GLY A 94 3.89 -2.66 -2.19
N ASP A 95 4.22 -3.91 -2.52
CA ASP A 95 5.38 -4.27 -3.33
C ASP A 95 5.04 -4.29 -4.83
N ALA A 96 4.32 -3.29 -5.33
CA ALA A 96 3.87 -3.24 -6.72
C ALA A 96 5.04 -3.31 -7.74
N ALA A 97 4.79 -4.01 -8.85
CA ALA A 97 5.66 -3.99 -10.02
C ALA A 97 5.52 -2.68 -10.81
N THR A 98 6.57 -2.27 -11.52
CA THR A 98 6.54 -1.07 -12.38
C THR A 98 6.04 -1.39 -13.80
N VAL A 99 4.87 -2.04 -13.93
CA VAL A 99 4.26 -2.41 -15.22
C VAL A 99 3.14 -1.43 -15.58
N ALA A 100 3.31 -0.64 -16.64
CA ALA A 100 2.37 0.45 -16.96
C ALA A 100 0.92 -0.03 -17.18
N GLU A 101 0.74 -1.16 -17.87
CA GLU A 101 -0.59 -1.72 -18.18
C GLU A 101 -1.43 -1.99 -16.91
N ASP A 102 -0.77 -2.38 -15.81
CA ASP A 102 -1.46 -2.64 -14.54
C ASP A 102 -1.99 -1.36 -13.90
N PHE A 103 -1.34 -0.22 -14.12
CA PHE A 103 -1.81 1.09 -13.67
C PHE A 103 -2.84 1.70 -14.63
N ASP A 104 -2.65 1.51 -15.94
CA ASP A 104 -3.60 1.94 -16.97
C ASP A 104 -5.00 1.36 -16.73
N ARG A 105 -5.06 0.08 -16.35
CA ARG A 105 -6.32 -0.62 -16.04
C ARG A 105 -7.12 0.03 -14.91
N HIS A 106 -6.44 0.69 -13.98
CA HIS A 106 -7.03 1.38 -12.83
C HIS A 106 -6.89 2.91 -12.93
N ALA A 107 -6.65 3.46 -14.13
CA ALA A 107 -6.41 4.89 -14.30
C ALA A 107 -7.59 5.75 -13.82
N GLU A 108 -8.84 5.34 -14.10
CA GLU A 108 -10.03 6.04 -13.59
C GLU A 108 -10.09 6.04 -12.07
N HIS A 109 -9.75 4.91 -11.44
CA HIS A 109 -9.69 4.80 -9.99
C HIS A 109 -8.66 5.78 -9.41
N PHE A 110 -7.44 5.81 -9.92
CA PHE A 110 -6.42 6.72 -9.42
C PHE A 110 -6.74 8.20 -9.70
N ALA A 111 -7.35 8.51 -10.84
CA ALA A 111 -7.77 9.87 -11.18
C ALA A 111 -8.95 10.37 -10.32
N ALA A 112 -9.83 9.48 -9.87
CA ALA A 112 -11.05 9.85 -9.15
C ALA A 112 -10.82 10.58 -7.82
N ARG A 113 -9.68 10.35 -7.17
CA ARG A 113 -9.36 11.00 -5.88
C ARG A 113 -7.86 11.27 -5.77
N ARG A 114 -7.53 12.55 -5.57
CA ARG A 114 -6.15 12.98 -5.33
C ARG A 114 -5.73 12.61 -3.90
N SER A 115 -4.53 12.05 -3.75
CA SER A 115 -3.95 11.76 -2.43
C SER A 115 -3.06 12.92 -1.96
N GLN A 116 -3.07 13.23 -0.65
CA GLN A 116 -2.05 14.11 -0.07
C GLN A 116 -0.68 13.43 -0.11
N ALA A 117 -0.63 12.12 0.14
CA ALA A 117 0.60 11.34 -0.02
C ALA A 117 0.38 9.99 -0.68
N ALA A 118 1.34 9.61 -1.53
CA ALA A 118 1.46 8.31 -2.13
C ALA A 118 2.77 7.63 -1.69
N PHE A 119 2.70 6.34 -1.35
CA PHE A 119 3.81 5.56 -0.83
C PHE A 119 4.13 4.37 -1.76
N PRO A 120 4.89 4.60 -2.85
CA PRO A 120 5.42 3.52 -3.66
C PRO A 120 6.68 2.93 -3.02
N PRO A 121 7.04 1.69 -3.39
CA PRO A 121 8.40 1.21 -3.19
C PRO A 121 9.45 2.10 -3.85
N HIS A 122 10.65 2.16 -3.25
CA HIS A 122 11.77 2.99 -3.72
C HIS A 122 12.18 2.69 -5.17
N TRP A 123 12.00 1.45 -5.65
CA TRP A 123 12.36 1.06 -7.01
C TRP A 123 11.56 1.81 -8.09
N PHE A 124 10.41 2.43 -7.75
CA PHE A 124 9.71 3.32 -8.68
C PHE A 124 10.57 4.55 -9.06
N PHE A 125 11.45 5.01 -8.17
CA PHE A 125 12.35 6.13 -8.45
C PHE A 125 13.56 5.72 -9.29
N GLU A 126 13.98 4.45 -9.22
CA GLU A 126 15.11 3.90 -9.97
C GLU A 126 14.75 3.66 -11.44
N ASP A 127 13.57 3.10 -11.67
CA ASP A 127 13.11 2.66 -12.98
C ASP A 127 12.46 3.80 -13.79
N PRO A 128 12.89 4.06 -15.05
CA PRO A 128 12.23 5.04 -15.91
C PRO A 128 10.73 4.81 -16.08
N GLN A 129 10.29 3.55 -16.14
CA GLN A 129 8.87 3.22 -16.25
C GLN A 129 8.13 3.48 -14.93
N GLY A 130 8.72 3.12 -13.79
CA GLY A 130 8.25 3.53 -12.47
C GLY A 130 8.04 5.05 -12.34
N ARG A 131 9.00 5.86 -12.78
CA ARG A 131 8.88 7.33 -12.78
C ARG A 131 7.76 7.83 -13.68
N ALA A 132 7.57 7.22 -14.85
CA ALA A 132 6.46 7.56 -15.74
C ALA A 132 5.10 7.22 -15.09
N ILE A 133 4.99 6.05 -14.45
CA ILE A 133 3.78 5.63 -13.74
C ILE A 133 3.44 6.61 -12.62
N MET A 134 4.42 7.00 -11.80
CA MET A 134 4.22 7.99 -10.74
C MET A 134 3.69 9.32 -11.30
N ALA A 135 4.27 9.80 -12.39
CA ALA A 135 3.86 11.06 -13.01
C ALA A 135 2.46 11.01 -13.64
N GLN A 136 2.05 9.84 -14.16
CA GLN A 136 0.81 9.70 -14.92
C GLN A 136 -0.38 9.26 -14.07
N HIS A 137 -0.17 8.36 -13.10
CA HIS A 137 -1.26 7.69 -12.42
C HIS A 137 -1.40 8.06 -10.95
N PHE A 138 -0.33 8.40 -10.22
CA PHE A 138 -0.43 8.44 -8.76
C PHE A 138 -1.36 9.53 -8.22
N ASN A 139 -1.56 10.60 -8.98
CA ASN A 139 -2.45 11.70 -8.64
C ASN A 139 -2.30 12.12 -7.17
N ALA A 140 -1.07 12.48 -6.78
CA ALA A 140 -0.74 12.80 -5.39
C ALA A 140 -0.02 14.15 -5.28
N GLU A 141 -0.12 14.80 -4.11
CA GLU A 141 0.64 16.00 -3.77
C GLU A 141 2.09 15.66 -3.42
N GLN A 142 2.27 14.65 -2.58
CA GLN A 142 3.58 14.13 -2.19
C GLN A 142 3.69 12.66 -2.63
N ILE A 143 4.88 12.27 -3.11
CA ILE A 143 5.22 10.88 -3.40
C ILE A 143 6.49 10.55 -2.62
N ILE A 144 6.40 9.61 -1.68
CA ILE A 144 7.46 9.30 -0.72
C ILE A 144 7.78 7.81 -0.81
N GLY A 145 8.99 7.48 -1.23
CA GLY A 145 9.45 6.10 -1.37
C GLY A 145 9.54 5.34 -0.04
N ILE A 146 9.03 4.12 -0.04
CA ILE A 146 9.11 3.14 1.05
C ILE A 146 9.80 1.85 0.57
N HIS A 147 9.78 0.78 1.37
CA HIS A 147 10.53 -0.46 1.09
C HIS A 147 12.03 -0.22 0.87
N VAL A 148 12.60 0.80 1.52
CA VAL A 148 14.02 1.16 1.40
C VAL A 148 14.88 0.12 2.16
N PRO A 149 15.98 -0.38 1.59
CA PRO A 149 16.85 -1.32 2.29
C PRO A 149 17.42 -0.73 3.58
N ALA A 150 17.48 -1.52 4.66
CA ALA A 150 18.00 -1.08 5.95
C ALA A 150 19.43 -0.51 5.89
N ALA A 151 20.23 -0.88 4.88
CA ALA A 151 21.58 -0.35 4.65
C ALA A 151 21.62 1.16 4.27
N ALA A 152 20.46 1.74 3.95
CA ALA A 152 20.26 3.16 3.69
C ALA A 152 20.12 4.00 4.97
N ALA A 153 19.85 3.38 6.13
CA ALA A 153 19.72 4.10 7.39
C ALA A 153 20.99 4.90 7.70
N GLY A 154 20.82 6.16 8.11
CA GLY A 154 21.87 7.15 8.33
C GLY A 154 22.46 7.75 7.04
N LYS A 155 21.92 7.41 5.86
CA LYS A 155 22.40 7.88 4.54
C LYS A 155 21.29 8.53 3.69
N GLY A 156 20.20 8.96 4.34
CA GLY A 156 19.00 9.43 3.65
C GLY A 156 19.26 10.48 2.58
N ASP A 157 20.06 11.52 2.88
CA ASP A 157 20.34 12.60 1.92
C ASP A 157 21.05 12.12 0.66
N ALA A 158 22.02 11.19 0.81
CA ALA A 158 22.73 10.62 -0.33
C ALA A 158 21.80 9.75 -1.20
N VAL A 159 20.93 8.97 -0.57
CA VAL A 159 19.97 8.10 -1.26
C VAL A 159 18.91 8.92 -2.00
N ARG A 160 18.32 9.93 -1.34
CA ARG A 160 17.36 10.86 -1.98
C ARG A 160 18.01 11.60 -3.15
N ALA A 161 19.23 12.08 -3.00
CA ALA A 161 19.97 12.75 -4.08
C ALA A 161 20.26 11.80 -5.25
N GLN A 162 20.62 10.54 -4.98
CA GLN A 162 20.88 9.54 -6.01
C GLN A 162 19.60 9.16 -6.78
N LEU A 163 18.49 8.96 -6.08
CA LEU A 163 17.23 8.51 -6.66
C LEU A 163 16.38 9.65 -7.25
N GLY A 164 16.66 10.90 -6.86
CA GLY A 164 15.94 12.07 -7.35
C GLY A 164 14.50 12.16 -6.82
N GLY A 165 14.26 11.69 -5.60
CA GLY A 165 12.94 11.68 -4.96
C GLY A 165 13.01 11.72 -3.44
N ASP A 166 11.86 11.91 -2.78
CA ASP A 166 11.75 11.78 -1.33
C ASP A 166 11.53 10.32 -0.94
N LEU A 167 12.12 9.89 0.17
CA LEU A 167 12.05 8.54 0.71
C LEU A 167 12.11 8.57 2.24
N PHE A 168 11.41 7.62 2.86
CA PHE A 168 11.65 7.25 4.25
C PHE A 168 12.82 6.27 4.32
N THR A 169 13.93 6.73 4.91
CA THR A 169 15.20 5.99 4.96
C THR A 169 15.60 5.58 6.37
N ASP A 170 15.14 6.33 7.36
CA ASP A 170 15.42 6.13 8.78
C ASP A 170 14.15 5.76 9.57
N PRO A 171 14.23 4.84 10.53
CA PRO A 171 13.11 4.53 11.40
C PRO A 171 12.62 5.75 12.19
N GLY A 172 11.31 5.96 12.22
CA GLY A 172 10.69 7.08 12.93
C GLY A 172 10.61 8.38 12.14
N GLU A 173 11.03 8.41 10.88
CA GLU A 173 10.73 9.53 10.00
C GLU A 173 9.21 9.73 9.82
N SER A 174 8.82 10.99 9.69
CA SER A 174 7.46 11.40 9.35
C SER A 174 7.48 12.52 8.32
N ARG A 175 6.36 12.71 7.63
CA ARG A 175 6.07 13.90 6.83
C ARG A 175 4.73 14.45 7.30
N GLU A 176 4.62 15.76 7.36
CA GLU A 176 3.34 16.42 7.58
C GLU A 176 2.55 16.42 6.28
N LEU A 177 1.31 15.95 6.35
CA LEU A 177 0.35 16.07 5.26
C LEU A 177 -0.28 17.45 5.37
N THR A 178 0.02 18.32 4.42
CA THR A 178 -0.69 19.60 4.31
C THR A 178 -1.99 19.36 3.56
N SER A 179 -3.13 19.80 4.09
CA SER A 179 -4.32 19.88 3.24
C SER A 179 -4.10 21.00 2.23
N SER A 180 -4.35 20.71 0.95
CA SER A 180 -4.62 21.79 0.00
C SER A 180 -5.92 22.44 0.46
N ALA A 181 -5.84 23.63 1.05
CA ALA A 181 -7.01 24.47 1.25
C ALA A 181 -7.71 24.69 -0.11
N GLU A 182 -9.04 24.59 -0.12
CA GLU A 182 -9.93 24.78 -1.28
C GLU A 182 -9.54 25.94 -2.23
#